data_AF-A0A970MDY2-F1
#
_entry.id   AF-A0A970MDY2-F1
#
_cell.length_a   1.000
_cell.length_b   1.000
_cell.length_c   1.000
_cell.angle_alpha   90.00
_cell.angle_beta   90.00
_cell.angle_gamma   90.00
#
_symmetry.space_group_name_H-M   'P 1'
#
loop_
_entity.id
_entity.type
_entity.pdbx_description
1 polymer ?
#
loop_
_entity_poly.entity_id
_entity_poly.type
_entity_poly.pdbx_seq_one_letter_code
_entity_poly.pdbx_strand_id
1 'polypeptide(L)'
;MGIKITETALRDAHQSLIATRMKIEHMLPIIEKMDKIGYHSLECWGGATFDSCLRFLNEDPWERLRKIKDKAKKTKLQMLLRGQNILGYRHYADDVVKYFVQKAVANGIDIIRIFDALNDPRNLEVAMKATKKEGGHAQGAFCYTISPFHDLEQFVRDAKGMVEAGADSICVKDMAGLLTPYAAYDLVKALKENVKVPIQLHTHYTSGVASMTYLKAIEAGCDVVDCAISPISMGTSQPPTEPLVATLQGTPYDTKYDLNLLSEIAEYFRPLREEYLTSGLMDPKVMGVDINTLLYQVPGGMLSNLVSQLKQAGKSEKFQEVLNEVPKVREELGYPPLVTPTSQIVGTQAVMNVIAGERYKMVPKETKALVKGEYGKTPAPISKDIVKKIIGDEEQITCRPADLIPPQLEEIKNEMKEYLEQDEDILSYALFPPVAKKFFEYRKAQKYKIDPDMVNYEDKVHPI
;
A
#
# COMPACT_ATOMS: atom_id res chain seq x y z
N MET A 1 -6.37 -19.19 21.95
CA MET A 1 -5.05 -18.84 21.37
C MET A 1 -4.99 -17.32 21.38
N GLY A 2 -3.88 -16.72 21.82
CA GLY A 2 -3.76 -15.26 21.89
C GLY A 2 -3.89 -14.58 20.53
N ILE A 3 -4.17 -13.27 20.52
CA ILE A 3 -4.12 -12.48 19.29
C ILE A 3 -2.70 -12.52 18.73
N LYS A 4 -2.55 -12.55 17.40
CA LYS A 4 -1.24 -12.43 16.76
C LYS A 4 -1.04 -11.02 16.23
N ILE A 5 0.21 -10.60 16.12
CA ILE A 5 0.56 -9.26 15.61
C ILE A 5 1.48 -9.40 14.40
N THR A 6 1.16 -8.66 13.34
CA THR A 6 2.08 -8.36 12.23
C THR A 6 2.75 -7.02 12.49
N GLU A 7 4.08 -6.99 12.42
CA GLU A 7 4.87 -5.77 12.65
C GLU A 7 5.15 -5.06 11.32
N THR A 8 4.84 -3.76 11.25
CA THR A 8 4.90 -2.94 10.03
C THR A 8 6.07 -1.97 10.00
N ALA A 9 6.93 -1.95 11.03
CA ALA A 9 8.13 -1.11 11.13
C ALA A 9 8.98 -1.06 9.86
N LEU A 10 9.12 -2.19 9.14
CA LEU A 10 9.99 -2.33 7.97
C LEU A 10 9.31 -1.95 6.65
N ARG A 11 8.02 -1.61 6.65
CA ARG A 11 7.25 -1.21 5.44
C ARG A 11 6.30 -0.04 5.70
N ASP A 12 5.14 -0.27 6.29
CA ASP A 12 4.08 0.75 6.33
C ASP A 12 4.40 1.91 7.28
N ALA A 13 5.06 1.63 8.41
CA ALA A 13 5.37 2.64 9.41
C ALA A 13 6.24 3.76 8.83
N HIS A 14 7.35 3.39 8.18
CA HIS A 14 8.24 4.36 7.54
C HIS A 14 7.69 4.92 6.23
N GLN A 15 6.86 4.15 5.51
CA GLN A 15 6.10 4.66 4.37
C GLN A 15 5.17 5.81 4.80
N SER A 16 4.55 5.68 5.97
CA SER A 16 3.61 6.65 6.52
C SER A 16 4.31 7.86 7.12
N LEU A 17 5.37 7.65 7.90
CA LEU A 17 5.97 8.70 8.72
C LEU A 17 7.13 9.45 8.04
N ILE A 18 7.88 8.77 7.17
CA ILE A 18 9.13 9.29 6.58
C ILE A 18 9.22 9.07 5.07
N ALA A 19 8.08 9.13 4.38
CA ALA A 19 7.98 9.01 2.93
C ALA A 19 8.72 7.79 2.35
N THR A 20 8.74 6.67 3.09
CA THR A 20 9.36 5.41 2.67
C THR A 20 10.90 5.45 2.61
N ARG A 21 11.55 6.33 3.35
CA ARG A 21 13.00 6.58 3.26
C ARG A 21 13.86 5.81 4.27
N MET A 22 13.30 4.81 4.94
CA MET A 22 14.14 3.92 5.77
C MET A 22 15.06 3.10 4.86
N LYS A 23 16.36 3.27 5.07
CA LYS A 23 17.42 2.55 4.36
C LYS A 23 17.60 1.14 4.94
N ILE A 24 18.14 0.23 4.14
CA ILE A 24 18.42 -1.15 4.58
C ILE A 24 19.41 -1.20 5.76
N GLU A 25 20.34 -0.26 5.84
CA GLU A 25 21.32 -0.15 6.94
C GLU A 25 20.67 0.09 8.31
N HIS A 26 19.50 0.74 8.34
CA HIS A 26 18.70 0.95 9.56
C HIS A 26 17.78 -0.24 9.88
N MET A 27 17.65 -1.21 8.98
CA MET A 27 16.80 -2.38 9.18
C MET A 27 17.62 -3.58 9.67
N LEU A 28 18.74 -3.87 9.01
CA LEU A 28 19.51 -5.10 9.25
C LEU A 28 19.97 -5.33 10.71
N PRO A 29 20.38 -4.31 11.49
CA PRO A 29 20.86 -4.53 12.85
C PRO A 29 19.80 -5.06 13.81
N ILE A 30 18.51 -4.83 13.54
CA ILE A 30 17.43 -5.13 14.49
C ILE A 30 16.58 -6.37 14.13
N ILE A 31 16.62 -6.82 12.87
CA ILE A 31 15.77 -7.92 12.37
C ILE A 31 15.90 -9.19 13.22
N GLU A 32 17.10 -9.58 13.63
CA GLU A 32 17.28 -10.81 14.43
C GLU A 32 16.62 -10.74 15.82
N LYS A 33 16.48 -9.54 16.40
CA LYS A 33 15.69 -9.36 17.64
C LYS A 33 14.20 -9.43 17.34
N MET A 34 13.75 -8.77 16.27
CA MET A 34 12.36 -8.85 15.82
C MET A 34 11.94 -10.30 15.52
N ASP A 35 12.84 -11.10 14.93
CA ASP A 35 12.62 -12.50 14.59
C ASP A 35 12.48 -13.43 15.83
N LYS A 36 12.88 -12.96 17.01
CA LYS A 36 12.75 -13.69 18.29
C LYS A 36 11.43 -13.43 19.00
N ILE A 37 10.69 -12.38 18.64
CA ILE A 37 9.42 -12.01 19.31
C ILE A 37 8.35 -13.08 19.11
N GLY A 38 8.30 -13.69 17.93
CA GLY A 38 7.20 -14.59 17.54
C GLY A 38 6.04 -13.87 16.86
N TYR A 39 6.30 -12.77 16.15
CA TYR A 39 5.32 -12.08 15.32
C TYR A 39 4.61 -13.05 14.34
N HIS A 40 3.36 -12.73 13.97
CA HIS A 40 2.66 -13.43 12.89
C HIS A 40 3.44 -13.32 11.59
N SER A 41 3.86 -12.10 11.28
CA SER A 41 4.70 -11.77 10.14
C SER A 41 5.40 -10.43 10.35
N LEU A 42 6.47 -10.20 9.59
CA LEU A 42 7.10 -8.89 9.41
C LEU A 42 6.68 -8.35 8.05
N GLU A 43 5.91 -7.27 8.03
CA GLU A 43 5.62 -6.59 6.78
C GLU A 43 6.82 -5.72 6.39
N CYS A 44 7.55 -6.15 5.36
CA CYS A 44 8.89 -5.62 5.06
C CYS A 44 9.11 -5.27 3.58
N TRP A 45 8.11 -5.52 2.72
CA TRP A 45 8.27 -5.35 1.28
C TRP A 45 6.95 -4.99 0.58
N GLY A 46 7.04 -4.60 -0.69
CA GLY A 46 5.88 -4.12 -1.44
C GLY A 46 5.44 -2.70 -1.04
N GLY A 47 4.18 -2.36 -1.32
CA GLY A 47 3.71 -0.98 -1.19
C GLY A 47 4.59 -0.01 -2.00
N ALA A 48 5.03 1.10 -1.38
CA ALA A 48 5.90 2.08 -2.04
C ALA A 48 7.40 1.77 -1.89
N THR A 49 7.79 0.72 -1.15
CA THR A 49 9.20 0.44 -0.88
C THR A 49 9.99 0.14 -2.15
N PHE A 50 9.39 -0.54 -3.12
CA PHE A 50 10.03 -0.90 -4.37
C PHE A 50 10.43 0.33 -5.21
N ASP A 51 9.49 1.26 -5.42
CA ASP A 51 9.77 2.56 -6.08
C ASP A 51 10.78 3.36 -5.26
N SER A 52 10.63 3.40 -3.93
CA SER A 52 11.52 4.15 -3.04
C SER A 52 12.99 3.69 -3.12
N CYS A 53 13.20 2.37 -3.07
CA CYS A 53 14.50 1.73 -3.20
C CYS A 53 15.23 2.21 -4.46
N LEU A 54 14.58 2.07 -5.62
CA LEU A 54 15.17 2.42 -6.91
C LEU A 54 15.33 3.93 -7.08
N ARG A 55 14.33 4.72 -6.68
CA ARG A 55 14.26 6.15 -7.03
C ARG A 55 15.07 7.05 -6.10
N PHE A 56 15.14 6.71 -4.82
CA PHE A 56 15.64 7.65 -3.80
C PHE A 56 16.74 7.06 -2.92
N LEU A 57 16.74 5.74 -2.71
CA LEU A 57 17.71 5.10 -1.82
C LEU A 57 18.90 4.51 -2.59
N ASN A 58 18.81 4.43 -3.92
CA ASN A 58 19.78 3.74 -4.76
C ASN A 58 20.03 2.31 -4.27
N GLU A 59 18.96 1.63 -3.85
CA GLU A 59 18.98 0.26 -3.40
C GLU A 59 18.22 -0.63 -4.39
N ASP A 60 18.71 -1.85 -4.60
CA ASP A 60 17.95 -2.88 -5.30
C ASP A 60 16.88 -3.45 -4.35
N PRO A 61 15.58 -3.32 -4.67
CA PRO A 61 14.52 -3.83 -3.81
C PRO A 61 14.55 -5.36 -3.65
N TRP A 62 15.09 -6.11 -4.61
CA TRP A 62 15.22 -7.56 -4.53
C TRP A 62 16.36 -7.98 -3.60
N GLU A 63 17.49 -7.29 -3.66
CA GLU A 63 18.58 -7.44 -2.68
C GLU A 63 18.11 -7.08 -1.27
N ARG A 64 17.33 -6.01 -1.12
CA ARG A 64 16.72 -5.64 0.17
C ARG A 64 15.91 -6.80 0.73
N LEU A 65 15.04 -7.41 -0.06
CA LEU A 65 14.25 -8.57 0.35
C LEU A 65 15.14 -9.74 0.77
N ARG A 66 16.14 -10.11 -0.05
CA ARG A 66 17.06 -11.20 0.25
C ARG A 66 17.83 -10.98 1.55
N LYS A 67 18.34 -9.77 1.80
CA LYS A 67 19.05 -9.42 3.05
C LYS A 67 18.14 -9.46 4.28
N ILE A 68 16.88 -9.06 4.13
CA ILE A 68 15.89 -9.17 5.22
C ILE A 68 15.60 -10.65 5.50
N LYS A 69 15.32 -11.46 4.47
CA LYS A 69 15.09 -12.91 4.61
C LYS A 69 16.30 -13.63 5.17
N ASP A 70 17.50 -13.14 4.89
CA ASP A 70 18.70 -13.73 5.45
C ASP A 70 18.76 -13.61 6.99
N LYS A 71 18.21 -12.53 7.55
CA LYS A 71 18.18 -12.32 9.01
C LYS A 71 16.89 -12.79 9.69
N ALA A 72 15.76 -12.71 9.01
CA ALA A 72 14.46 -13.16 9.52
C ALA A 72 14.21 -14.64 9.12
N LYS A 73 14.72 -15.57 9.94
CA LYS A 73 14.66 -17.00 9.63
C LYS A 73 13.41 -17.68 10.18
N LYS A 74 12.83 -17.17 11.27
CA LYS A 74 11.69 -17.80 11.97
C LYS A 74 10.35 -17.19 11.59
N THR A 75 10.34 -15.88 11.35
CA THR A 75 9.13 -15.09 11.14
C THR A 75 8.81 -15.01 9.65
N LYS A 76 7.54 -15.17 9.31
CA LYS A 76 7.07 -15.01 7.92
C LYS A 76 7.28 -13.58 7.45
N LEU A 77 7.75 -13.40 6.21
CA LEU A 77 7.81 -12.09 5.57
C LEU A 77 6.50 -11.82 4.83
N GLN A 78 5.93 -10.64 5.06
CA GLN A 78 4.71 -10.16 4.42
C GLN A 78 5.01 -9.01 3.48
N MET A 79 4.31 -8.98 2.34
CA MET A 79 4.28 -7.82 1.45
C MET A 79 2.87 -7.32 1.16
N LEU A 80 2.78 -6.05 0.74
CA LEU A 80 1.56 -5.46 0.18
C LEU A 80 1.64 -5.41 -1.36
N LEU A 81 0.66 -6.02 -2.04
CA LEU A 81 0.54 -6.08 -3.50
C LEU A 81 -0.81 -5.51 -3.96
N ARG A 82 -0.79 -4.67 -4.99
CA ARG A 82 -1.98 -4.00 -5.57
C ARG A 82 -2.61 -4.82 -6.69
N GLY A 83 -2.95 -6.08 -6.44
CA GLY A 83 -3.60 -6.96 -7.44
C GLY A 83 -2.88 -6.93 -8.79
N GLN A 84 -3.63 -6.65 -9.85
CA GLN A 84 -3.15 -6.53 -11.22
C GLN A 84 -2.18 -5.35 -11.45
N ASN A 85 -2.16 -4.36 -10.57
CA ASN A 85 -1.19 -3.26 -10.62
C ASN A 85 0.16 -3.61 -9.99
N ILE A 86 0.27 -4.76 -9.29
CA ILE A 86 1.50 -5.21 -8.64
C ILE A 86 1.99 -4.13 -7.64
N LEU A 87 3.08 -3.42 -7.96
CA LEU A 87 3.60 -2.30 -7.17
C LEU A 87 3.63 -0.99 -7.98
N GLY A 88 3.11 -1.01 -9.21
CA GLY A 88 3.08 0.13 -10.12
C GLY A 88 1.77 0.94 -10.06
N TYR A 89 1.52 1.67 -11.15
CA TYR A 89 0.43 2.65 -11.27
C TYR A 89 -0.61 2.32 -12.36
N ARG A 90 -0.46 1.20 -13.07
CA ARG A 90 -1.37 0.70 -14.12
C ARG A 90 -1.58 -0.81 -13.97
N HIS A 91 -2.56 -1.38 -14.66
CA HIS A 91 -2.66 -2.83 -14.80
C HIS A 91 -1.51 -3.37 -15.67
N TYR A 92 -1.03 -4.55 -15.31
CA TYR A 92 -0.05 -5.32 -16.07
C TYR A 92 -0.72 -6.55 -16.68
N ALA A 93 -0.12 -7.10 -17.74
CA ALA A 93 -0.55 -8.38 -18.28
C ALA A 93 -0.33 -9.52 -17.27
N ASP A 94 -1.12 -10.58 -17.41
CA ASP A 94 -1.15 -11.70 -16.47
C ASP A 94 0.20 -12.42 -16.35
N ASP A 95 0.99 -12.46 -17.42
CA ASP A 95 2.33 -13.05 -17.42
C ASP A 95 3.28 -12.28 -16.49
N VAL A 96 3.26 -10.95 -16.53
CA VAL A 96 4.05 -10.08 -15.64
C VAL A 96 3.62 -10.27 -14.17
N VAL A 97 2.32 -10.32 -13.89
CA VAL A 97 1.81 -10.53 -12.53
C VAL A 97 2.25 -11.89 -11.98
N LYS A 98 2.09 -12.96 -12.76
CA LYS A 98 2.48 -14.32 -12.37
C LYS A 98 3.99 -14.40 -12.11
N TYR A 99 4.80 -13.81 -13.00
CA TYR A 99 6.25 -13.81 -12.86
C TYR A 99 6.73 -12.99 -11.67
N PHE A 100 6.08 -11.85 -11.41
CA PHE A 100 6.37 -11.05 -10.22
C PHE A 100 6.11 -11.83 -8.93
N VAL A 101 4.95 -12.47 -8.82
CA VAL A 101 4.61 -13.28 -7.65
C VAL A 101 5.58 -14.44 -7.47
N GLN A 102 5.92 -15.15 -8.54
CA GLN A 102 6.92 -16.20 -8.52
C GLN A 102 8.26 -15.70 -7.95
N LYS A 103 8.78 -14.58 -8.47
CA LYS A 103 10.05 -14.02 -7.99
C LYS A 103 9.96 -13.51 -6.55
N ALA A 104 8.84 -12.92 -6.15
CA ALA A 104 8.64 -12.45 -4.77
C ALA A 104 8.70 -13.62 -3.77
N VAL A 105 7.98 -14.72 -4.05
CA VAL A 105 7.97 -15.91 -3.19
C VAL A 105 9.35 -16.60 -3.20
N ALA A 106 9.97 -16.77 -4.37
CA ALA A 106 11.29 -17.37 -4.50
C ALA A 106 12.39 -16.61 -3.73
N ASN A 107 12.26 -15.28 -3.61
CA ASN A 107 13.21 -14.43 -2.88
C ASN A 107 12.88 -14.28 -1.37
N GLY A 108 11.79 -14.88 -0.89
CA GLY A 108 11.54 -15.05 0.54
C GLY A 108 10.24 -14.48 1.09
N ILE A 109 9.33 -13.95 0.25
CA ILE A 109 7.99 -13.55 0.70
C ILE A 109 7.16 -14.79 1.03
N ASP A 110 6.60 -14.81 2.23
CA ASP A 110 5.75 -15.91 2.72
C ASP A 110 4.25 -15.54 2.64
N ILE A 111 3.90 -14.28 2.84
CA ILE A 111 2.52 -13.76 2.82
C ILE A 111 2.39 -12.61 1.83
N ILE A 112 1.47 -12.72 0.89
CA ILE A 112 1.13 -11.62 -0.04
C ILE A 112 -0.26 -11.12 0.31
N ARG A 113 -0.33 -9.88 0.84
CA ARG A 113 -1.58 -9.15 1.03
C ARG A 113 -1.96 -8.47 -0.29
N ILE A 114 -3.03 -8.93 -0.91
CA ILE A 114 -3.46 -8.55 -2.26
C ILE A 114 -4.73 -7.72 -2.15
N PHE A 115 -4.68 -6.47 -2.59
CA PHE A 115 -5.83 -5.56 -2.59
C PHE A 115 -6.00 -4.84 -3.93
N ASP A 116 -7.20 -4.31 -4.16
CA ASP A 116 -7.53 -3.41 -5.26
C ASP A 116 -8.14 -2.13 -4.66
N ALA A 117 -7.75 -0.98 -5.20
CA ALA A 117 -8.30 0.32 -4.83
C ALA A 117 -9.82 0.42 -4.99
N LEU A 118 -10.41 -0.29 -5.96
CA LEU A 118 -11.85 -0.31 -6.21
C LEU A 118 -12.59 -1.45 -5.50
N ASN A 119 -11.88 -2.33 -4.79
CA ASN A 119 -12.40 -3.60 -4.29
C ASN A 119 -12.99 -4.50 -5.40
N ASP A 120 -12.51 -4.42 -6.64
CA ASP A 120 -12.97 -5.30 -7.73
C ASP A 120 -12.23 -6.66 -7.63
N PRO A 121 -12.92 -7.76 -7.26
CA PRO A 121 -12.26 -9.04 -7.02
C PRO A 121 -11.59 -9.61 -8.28
N ARG A 122 -12.04 -9.22 -9.48
CA ARG A 122 -11.47 -9.66 -10.76
C ARG A 122 -10.00 -9.26 -10.91
N ASN A 123 -9.62 -8.14 -10.29
CA ASN A 123 -8.25 -7.62 -10.31
C ASN A 123 -7.32 -8.31 -9.30
N LEU A 124 -7.85 -9.17 -8.42
CA LEU A 124 -7.08 -9.93 -7.43
C LEU A 124 -6.75 -11.34 -7.91
N GLU A 125 -7.62 -11.90 -8.76
CA GLU A 125 -7.66 -13.33 -9.09
C GLU A 125 -6.32 -13.90 -9.56
N VAL A 126 -5.62 -13.19 -10.46
CA VAL A 126 -4.34 -13.66 -11.02
C VAL A 126 -3.26 -13.72 -9.96
N ALA A 127 -3.14 -12.66 -9.16
CA ALA A 127 -2.15 -12.59 -8.09
C ALA A 127 -2.43 -13.65 -7.02
N MET A 128 -3.71 -13.86 -6.65
CA MET A 128 -4.10 -14.87 -5.66
C MET A 128 -3.76 -16.28 -6.14
N LYS A 129 -4.17 -16.63 -7.37
CA LYS A 129 -3.85 -17.94 -7.96
C LYS A 129 -2.34 -18.16 -8.11
N ALA A 130 -1.60 -17.14 -8.56
CA ALA A 130 -0.14 -17.22 -8.65
C ALA A 130 0.49 -17.44 -7.27
N THR A 131 0.01 -16.74 -6.24
CA THR A 131 0.56 -16.83 -4.87
C THR A 131 0.41 -18.25 -4.34
N LYS A 132 -0.78 -18.83 -4.48
CA LYS A 132 -1.04 -20.21 -4.07
C LYS A 132 -0.22 -21.22 -4.88
N LYS A 133 -0.10 -21.02 -6.19
CA LYS A 133 0.67 -21.91 -7.07
C LYS A 133 2.13 -22.00 -6.62
N GLU A 134 2.71 -20.88 -6.20
CA GLU A 134 4.11 -20.80 -5.75
C GLU A 134 4.26 -21.16 -4.26
N GLY A 135 3.20 -21.57 -3.57
CA GLY A 135 3.21 -22.02 -2.17
C GLY A 135 3.19 -20.90 -1.13
N GLY A 136 2.94 -19.65 -1.54
CA GLY A 136 2.76 -18.51 -0.64
C GLY A 136 1.37 -18.47 -0.02
N HIS A 137 1.22 -17.71 1.07
CA HIS A 137 -0.07 -17.40 1.70
C HIS A 137 -0.75 -16.23 0.98
N ALA A 138 -1.88 -16.49 0.31
CA ALA A 138 -2.66 -15.47 -0.37
C ALA A 138 -3.63 -14.79 0.62
N GLN A 139 -3.31 -13.58 1.06
CA GLN A 139 -4.22 -12.80 1.90
C GLN A 139 -5.02 -11.82 1.04
N GLY A 140 -6.32 -12.09 0.84
CA GLY A 140 -7.23 -11.16 0.17
C GLY A 140 -7.52 -9.97 1.06
N ALA A 141 -7.51 -8.75 0.52
CA ALA A 141 -7.78 -7.55 1.30
C ALA A 141 -8.74 -6.61 0.57
N PHE A 142 -9.75 -6.14 1.30
CA PHE A 142 -10.60 -5.04 0.84
C PHE A 142 -10.23 -3.75 1.57
N CYS A 143 -10.30 -2.64 0.84
CA CYS A 143 -10.17 -1.30 1.36
C CYS A 143 -11.48 -0.89 2.04
N TYR A 144 -11.43 -0.71 3.36
CA TYR A 144 -12.55 -0.21 4.13
C TYR A 144 -12.84 1.25 3.76
N THR A 145 -14.12 1.58 3.60
CA THR A 145 -14.59 2.93 3.34
C THR A 145 -16.04 3.10 3.75
N ILE A 146 -16.51 4.34 3.84
CA ILE A 146 -17.88 4.66 4.25
C ILE A 146 -18.58 5.39 3.09
N SER A 147 -19.72 4.86 2.65
CA SER A 147 -20.58 5.50 1.65
C SER A 147 -21.97 4.84 1.66
N PRO A 148 -22.98 5.37 0.95
CA PRO A 148 -24.28 4.71 0.78
C PRO A 148 -24.23 3.31 0.14
N PHE A 149 -23.12 2.93 -0.49
CA PHE A 149 -22.92 1.64 -1.18
C PHE A 149 -22.02 0.66 -0.42
N HIS A 150 -21.54 1.04 0.77
CA HIS A 150 -20.65 0.22 1.58
C HIS A 150 -21.31 -0.05 2.92
N ASP A 151 -21.70 -1.30 3.14
CA ASP A 151 -22.30 -1.81 4.37
C ASP A 151 -21.66 -3.14 4.78
N LEU A 152 -22.09 -3.68 5.92
CA LEU A 152 -21.59 -4.95 6.44
C LEU A 152 -21.82 -6.11 5.47
N GLU A 153 -22.98 -6.16 4.80
CA GLU A 153 -23.30 -7.24 3.87
C GLU A 153 -22.38 -7.20 2.64
N GLN A 154 -22.08 -6.02 2.13
CA GLN A 154 -21.17 -5.83 1.00
C GLN A 154 -19.75 -6.29 1.37
N PHE A 155 -19.21 -5.88 2.51
CA PHE A 155 -17.88 -6.35 2.94
C PHE A 155 -17.83 -7.87 3.18
N VAL A 156 -18.92 -8.46 3.66
CA VAL A 156 -19.04 -9.92 3.77
C VAL A 156 -19.08 -10.59 2.38
N ARG A 157 -19.79 -10.02 1.41
CA ARG A 157 -19.79 -10.51 0.02
C ARG A 157 -18.39 -10.44 -0.59
N ASP A 158 -17.68 -9.33 -0.41
CA ASP A 158 -16.31 -9.15 -0.90
C ASP A 158 -15.37 -10.20 -0.30
N ALA A 159 -15.46 -10.42 1.02
CA ALA A 159 -14.67 -11.44 1.71
C ALA A 159 -14.97 -12.86 1.19
N LYS A 160 -16.24 -13.20 0.96
CA LYS A 160 -16.63 -14.50 0.37
C LYS A 160 -16.05 -14.67 -1.03
N GLY A 161 -16.16 -13.65 -1.88
CA GLY A 161 -15.58 -13.68 -3.22
C GLY A 161 -14.06 -13.86 -3.21
N MET A 162 -13.36 -13.22 -2.28
CA MET A 162 -11.91 -13.42 -2.10
C MET A 162 -11.56 -14.85 -1.63
N VAL A 163 -12.36 -15.43 -0.72
CA VAL A 163 -12.19 -16.83 -0.29
C VAL A 163 -12.44 -17.80 -1.44
N GLU A 164 -13.47 -17.58 -2.25
CA GLU A 164 -13.76 -18.36 -3.46
C GLU A 164 -12.62 -18.26 -4.49
N ALA A 165 -11.99 -17.08 -4.60
CA ALA A 165 -10.78 -16.86 -5.40
C ALA A 165 -9.50 -17.48 -4.79
N GLY A 166 -9.59 -18.05 -3.59
CA GLY A 166 -8.54 -18.86 -2.96
C GLY A 166 -7.84 -18.21 -1.76
N ALA A 167 -8.34 -17.10 -1.20
CA ALA A 167 -7.74 -16.46 -0.04
C ALA A 167 -7.53 -17.45 1.13
N ASP A 168 -6.32 -17.47 1.68
CA ASP A 168 -5.96 -18.23 2.88
C ASP A 168 -6.25 -17.42 4.16
N SER A 169 -6.39 -16.08 4.06
CA SER A 169 -6.94 -15.18 5.09
C SER A 169 -7.50 -13.90 4.45
N ILE A 170 -8.32 -13.17 5.22
CA ILE A 170 -8.89 -11.88 4.79
C ILE A 170 -8.31 -10.75 5.64
N CYS A 171 -7.90 -9.67 5.00
CA CYS A 171 -7.51 -8.44 5.68
C CYS A 171 -8.54 -7.32 5.47
N VAL A 172 -9.04 -6.77 6.57
CA VAL A 172 -9.75 -5.49 6.57
C VAL A 172 -8.70 -4.39 6.55
N LYS A 173 -8.56 -3.68 5.43
CA LYS A 173 -7.58 -2.60 5.29
C LYS A 173 -8.25 -1.23 5.42
N ASP A 174 -8.16 -0.63 6.60
CA ASP A 174 -8.54 0.75 6.85
C ASP A 174 -7.34 1.69 6.70
N MET A 175 -7.05 2.05 5.45
CA MET A 175 -5.91 2.90 5.09
C MET A 175 -6.00 4.34 5.62
N ALA A 176 -7.19 4.81 5.99
CA ALA A 176 -7.42 6.19 6.41
C ALA A 176 -7.75 6.31 7.91
N GLY A 177 -7.96 5.21 8.63
CA GLY A 177 -8.36 5.24 10.04
C GLY A 177 -9.82 5.70 10.19
N LEU A 178 -10.71 5.25 9.32
CA LEU A 178 -12.15 5.57 9.32
C LEU A 178 -12.98 4.61 10.19
N LEU A 179 -12.47 3.41 10.44
CA LEU A 179 -13.19 2.33 11.11
C LEU A 179 -13.27 2.66 12.60
N THR A 180 -14.48 2.96 13.07
CA THR A 180 -14.72 3.23 14.48
C THR A 180 -14.83 1.93 15.29
N PRO A 181 -14.65 1.97 16.61
CA PRO A 181 -14.55 0.76 17.41
C PRO A 181 -15.78 -0.16 17.34
N TYR A 182 -16.99 0.39 17.40
CA TYR A 182 -18.21 -0.42 17.31
C TYR A 182 -18.45 -0.94 15.88
N ALA A 183 -18.14 -0.14 14.86
CA ALA A 183 -18.19 -0.62 13.48
C ALA A 183 -17.19 -1.78 13.23
N ALA A 184 -16.00 -1.73 13.84
CA ALA A 184 -15.05 -2.84 13.80
C ALA A 184 -15.58 -4.10 14.49
N TYR A 185 -16.23 -3.95 15.64
CA TYR A 185 -16.86 -5.08 16.33
C TYR A 185 -17.88 -5.77 15.43
N ASP A 186 -18.81 -5.00 14.85
CA ASP A 186 -19.88 -5.53 14.00
C ASP A 186 -19.31 -6.15 12.71
N LEU A 187 -18.36 -5.47 12.07
CA LEU A 187 -17.71 -5.96 10.85
C LEU A 187 -16.94 -7.26 11.07
N VAL A 188 -16.07 -7.31 12.09
CA VAL A 188 -15.29 -8.52 12.37
C VAL A 188 -16.22 -9.67 12.75
N LYS A 189 -17.24 -9.43 13.58
CA LYS A 189 -18.20 -10.45 13.96
C LYS A 189 -18.94 -11.00 12.74
N ALA A 190 -19.46 -10.13 11.87
CA ALA A 190 -20.13 -10.53 10.64
C ALA A 190 -19.22 -11.35 9.72
N LEU A 191 -17.94 -10.97 9.58
CA LEU A 191 -16.95 -11.73 8.82
C LEU A 191 -16.71 -13.11 9.44
N LYS A 192 -16.48 -13.21 10.75
CA LYS A 192 -16.22 -14.49 11.44
C LYS A 192 -17.41 -15.46 11.38
N GLU A 193 -18.64 -14.94 11.33
CA GLU A 193 -19.85 -15.73 11.13
C GLU A 193 -19.97 -16.28 9.69
N ASN A 194 -19.41 -15.58 8.70
CA ASN A 194 -19.63 -15.85 7.28
C ASN A 194 -18.45 -16.47 6.51
N VAL A 195 -17.21 -16.32 6.99
CA VAL A 195 -16.02 -16.95 6.41
C VAL A 195 -15.23 -17.70 7.48
N LYS A 196 -14.55 -18.78 7.08
CA LYS A 196 -13.80 -19.66 8.00
C LYS A 196 -12.31 -19.35 8.09
N VAL A 197 -11.78 -18.60 7.11
CA VAL A 197 -10.38 -18.21 7.09
C VAL A 197 -10.09 -17.15 8.16
N PRO A 198 -8.83 -17.01 8.62
CA PRO A 198 -8.45 -15.99 9.59
C PRO A 198 -8.75 -14.57 9.09
N ILE A 199 -9.10 -13.68 10.01
CA ILE A 199 -9.33 -12.26 9.78
C ILE A 199 -8.17 -11.46 10.38
N GLN A 200 -7.59 -10.58 9.56
CA GLN A 200 -6.54 -9.65 9.97
C GLN A 200 -7.06 -8.21 9.85
N LEU A 201 -6.87 -7.40 10.88
CA LEU A 201 -7.26 -5.99 10.84
C LEU A 201 -6.01 -5.11 10.74
N HIS A 202 -6.01 -4.27 9.71
CA HIS A 202 -5.00 -3.24 9.50
C HIS A 202 -5.68 -1.88 9.55
N THR A 203 -5.28 -1.02 10.49
CA THR A 203 -5.76 0.37 10.53
C THR A 203 -4.67 1.36 10.84
N HIS A 204 -4.77 2.54 10.24
CA HIS A 204 -3.92 3.68 10.56
C HIS A 204 -4.47 4.45 11.78
N TYR A 205 -3.58 5.11 12.52
CA TYR A 205 -3.88 5.82 13.76
C TYR A 205 -4.35 7.26 13.54
N THR A 206 -4.60 7.67 12.29
CA THR A 206 -4.68 9.09 11.90
C THR A 206 -5.82 9.82 12.61
N SER A 207 -6.96 9.16 12.78
CA SER A 207 -8.12 9.69 13.51
C SER A 207 -8.03 9.53 15.03
N GLY A 208 -7.02 8.81 15.54
CA GLY A 208 -6.83 8.52 16.96
C GLY A 208 -7.65 7.36 17.52
N VAL A 209 -8.56 6.75 16.74
CA VAL A 209 -9.47 5.69 17.25
C VAL A 209 -8.92 4.27 17.11
N ALA A 210 -7.76 4.09 16.48
CA ALA A 210 -7.25 2.80 16.05
C ALA A 210 -7.01 1.78 17.19
N SER A 211 -6.43 2.18 18.33
CA SER A 211 -6.25 1.27 19.47
C SER A 211 -7.58 0.76 20.03
N MET A 212 -8.59 1.65 20.14
CA MET A 212 -9.94 1.24 20.57
C MET A 212 -10.58 0.30 19.55
N THR A 213 -10.32 0.56 18.27
CA THR A 213 -10.79 -0.26 17.15
C THR A 213 -10.21 -1.67 17.21
N TYR A 214 -8.92 -1.80 17.52
CA TYR A 214 -8.30 -3.11 17.72
C TYR A 214 -8.89 -3.84 18.91
N LEU A 215 -9.09 -3.18 20.06
CA LEU A 215 -9.68 -3.83 21.23
C LEU A 215 -11.06 -4.43 20.91
N LYS A 216 -11.92 -3.63 20.26
CA LYS A 216 -13.26 -4.10 19.84
C LYS A 216 -13.21 -5.18 18.77
N ALA A 217 -12.31 -5.09 17.80
CA ALA A 217 -12.11 -6.13 16.79
C ALA A 217 -11.66 -7.47 17.41
N ILE A 218 -10.74 -7.41 18.38
CA ILE A 218 -10.24 -8.59 19.10
C ILE A 218 -11.38 -9.26 19.89
N GLU A 219 -12.19 -8.47 20.60
CA GLU A 219 -13.39 -8.97 21.30
C GLU A 219 -14.43 -9.61 20.36
N ALA A 220 -14.46 -9.19 19.09
CA ALA A 220 -15.32 -9.76 18.05
C ALA A 220 -14.73 -11.02 17.39
N GLY A 221 -13.50 -11.41 17.74
CA GLY A 221 -12.85 -12.62 17.24
C GLY A 221 -11.86 -12.40 16.09
N CYS A 222 -11.28 -11.21 15.94
CA CYS A 222 -10.17 -10.97 15.03
C CYS A 222 -8.98 -11.89 15.38
N ASP A 223 -8.26 -12.40 14.37
CA ASP A 223 -7.18 -13.38 14.56
C ASP A 223 -5.79 -12.72 14.55
N VAL A 224 -5.62 -11.63 13.80
CA VAL A 224 -4.35 -10.90 13.65
C VAL A 224 -4.61 -9.40 13.58
N VAL A 225 -3.76 -8.58 14.19
CA VAL A 225 -3.76 -7.12 13.97
C VAL A 225 -2.39 -6.61 13.53
N ASP A 226 -2.36 -5.48 12.83
CA ASP A 226 -1.10 -4.86 12.39
C ASP A 226 -0.67 -3.75 13.35
N CYS A 227 0.54 -3.84 13.89
CA CYS A 227 1.11 -2.83 14.76
C CYS A 227 2.45 -2.32 14.23
N ALA A 228 2.85 -1.14 14.70
CA ALA A 228 4.19 -0.61 14.51
C ALA A 228 4.87 -0.47 15.87
N ILE A 229 6.17 -0.76 15.96
CA ILE A 229 6.93 -0.51 17.20
C ILE A 229 6.86 0.97 17.61
N SER A 230 6.71 1.24 18.91
CA SER A 230 6.25 2.54 19.42
C SER A 230 6.95 3.80 18.87
N PRO A 231 8.28 3.85 18.66
CA PRO A 231 8.94 5.07 18.17
C PRO A 231 8.55 5.49 16.75
N ILE A 232 8.04 4.55 15.95
CA ILE A 232 7.58 4.79 14.57
C ILE A 232 6.11 4.34 14.38
N SER A 233 5.33 4.44 15.46
CA SER A 233 3.89 4.17 15.50
C SER A 233 3.07 5.48 15.54
N MET A 234 1.75 5.35 15.65
CA MET A 234 0.78 6.45 15.81
C MET A 234 0.73 7.45 14.64
N GLY A 235 -0.14 8.46 14.76
CA GLY A 235 -0.41 9.42 13.70
C GLY A 235 -0.81 8.74 12.39
N THR A 236 -0.06 8.97 11.33
CA THR A 236 -0.28 8.31 10.03
C THR A 236 0.20 6.86 10.02
N SER A 237 0.90 6.36 11.04
CA SER A 237 1.32 4.96 11.20
C SER A 237 0.25 4.12 11.92
N GLN A 238 0.60 2.90 12.33
CA GLN A 238 -0.28 1.92 12.98
C GLN A 238 -0.24 2.08 14.52
N PRO A 239 -1.16 1.46 15.28
CA PRO A 239 -1.08 1.41 16.74
C PRO A 239 0.26 0.84 17.26
N PRO A 240 0.77 1.34 18.39
CA PRO A 240 2.01 0.86 18.98
C PRO A 240 1.89 -0.61 19.44
N THR A 241 2.88 -1.43 19.09
CA THR A 241 2.91 -2.87 19.43
C THR A 241 2.88 -3.11 20.93
N GLU A 242 3.70 -2.39 21.69
CA GLU A 242 3.96 -2.65 23.12
C GLU A 242 2.73 -2.37 24.01
N PRO A 243 2.02 -1.23 23.86
CA PRO A 243 0.80 -0.97 24.63
C PRO A 243 -0.32 -1.97 24.37
N LEU A 244 -0.46 -2.46 23.13
CA LEU A 244 -1.43 -3.52 22.83
C LEU A 244 -1.05 -4.82 23.54
N VAL A 245 0.21 -5.24 23.46
CA VAL A 245 0.71 -6.45 24.17
C VAL A 245 0.46 -6.33 25.68
N ALA A 246 0.79 -5.19 26.28
CA ALA A 246 0.59 -4.96 27.70
C ALA A 246 -0.91 -4.96 28.09
N THR A 247 -1.77 -4.39 27.25
CA THR A 247 -3.23 -4.33 27.49
C THR A 247 -3.87 -5.72 27.51
N LEU A 248 -3.38 -6.64 26.68
CA LEU A 248 -3.95 -7.98 26.56
C LEU A 248 -3.32 -9.01 27.50
N GLN A 249 -2.26 -8.64 28.22
CA GLN A 249 -1.57 -9.55 29.14
C GLN A 249 -2.52 -10.05 30.24
N GLY A 250 -2.56 -11.38 30.45
CA GLY A 250 -3.46 -12.01 31.42
C GLY A 250 -4.93 -12.13 30.99
N THR A 251 -5.30 -11.58 29.83
CA THR A 251 -6.64 -11.76 29.24
C THR A 251 -6.71 -13.06 28.42
N PRO A 252 -7.90 -13.49 27.95
CA PRO A 252 -8.01 -14.60 26.99
C PRO A 252 -7.30 -14.37 25.65
N TYR A 253 -6.95 -13.11 25.34
CA TYR A 253 -6.32 -12.69 24.09
C TYR A 253 -4.81 -12.47 24.19
N ASP A 254 -4.20 -12.77 25.35
CA ASP A 254 -2.79 -12.54 25.65
C ASP A 254 -1.85 -13.10 24.56
N THR A 255 -1.02 -12.23 23.97
CA THR A 255 -0.08 -12.54 22.89
C THR A 255 1.08 -13.43 23.33
N LYS A 256 1.41 -13.41 24.64
CA LYS A 256 2.61 -14.02 25.24
C LYS A 256 3.94 -13.45 24.71
N TYR A 257 3.93 -12.27 24.11
CA TYR A 257 5.15 -11.61 23.62
C TYR A 257 5.95 -11.01 24.78
N ASP A 258 7.27 -11.05 24.69
CA ASP A 258 8.17 -10.49 25.71
C ASP A 258 8.23 -8.95 25.59
N LEU A 259 7.62 -8.25 26.54
CA LEU A 259 7.63 -6.80 26.63
C LEU A 259 9.05 -6.22 26.81
N ASN A 260 9.98 -6.94 27.45
CA ASN A 260 11.36 -6.47 27.58
C ASN A 260 12.07 -6.49 26.24
N LEU A 261 11.91 -7.58 25.47
CA LEU A 261 12.47 -7.67 24.12
C LEU A 261 11.85 -6.63 23.18
N LEU A 262 10.55 -6.36 23.29
CA LEU A 262 9.90 -5.27 22.57
C LEU A 262 10.48 -3.90 22.96
N SER A 263 10.71 -3.66 24.25
CA SER A 263 11.36 -2.44 24.74
C SER A 263 12.76 -2.26 24.14
N GLU A 264 13.58 -3.32 24.09
CA GLU A 264 14.88 -3.26 23.43
C GLU A 264 14.80 -2.90 21.94
N ILE A 265 13.77 -3.39 21.23
CA ILE A 265 13.53 -3.04 19.83
C ILE A 265 13.12 -1.57 19.72
N ALA A 266 12.26 -1.08 20.61
CA ALA A 266 11.90 0.34 20.67
C ALA A 266 13.11 1.23 20.96
N GLU A 267 13.99 0.85 21.88
CA GLU A 267 15.23 1.61 22.15
C GLU A 267 16.17 1.68 20.93
N TYR A 268 16.14 0.69 20.03
CA TYR A 268 16.87 0.78 18.75
C TYR A 268 16.26 1.83 17.81
N PHE A 269 14.93 1.88 17.68
CA PHE A 269 14.26 2.81 16.78
C PHE A 269 14.18 4.25 17.33
N ARG A 270 14.31 4.45 18.64
CA ARG A 270 14.25 5.78 19.27
C ARG A 270 15.31 6.76 18.73
N PRO A 271 16.62 6.46 18.70
CA PRO A 271 17.59 7.39 18.13
C PRO A 271 17.35 7.65 16.63
N LEU A 272 16.91 6.64 15.86
CA LEU A 272 16.54 6.83 14.45
C LEU A 272 15.39 7.82 14.28
N ARG A 273 14.37 7.74 15.14
CA ARG A 273 13.26 8.70 15.16
C ARG A 273 13.77 10.12 15.39
N GLU A 274 14.65 10.32 16.37
CA GLU A 274 15.23 11.65 16.66
C GLU A 274 16.06 12.18 15.49
N GLU A 275 16.82 11.31 14.82
CA GLU A 275 17.54 11.67 13.59
C GLU A 275 16.57 12.10 12.46
N TYR A 276 15.48 11.36 12.25
CA TYR A 276 14.49 11.68 11.23
C TYR A 276 13.76 13.00 11.53
N LEU A 277 13.48 13.30 12.79
CA LEU A 277 12.91 14.59 13.21
C LEU A 277 13.90 15.73 12.99
N THR A 278 15.15 15.55 13.42
CA THR A 278 16.20 16.58 13.34
C THR A 278 16.56 16.91 11.89
N SER A 279 16.60 15.89 11.02
CA SER A 279 16.84 16.06 9.58
C SER A 279 15.65 16.64 8.80
N GLY A 280 14.47 16.73 9.43
CA GLY A 280 13.22 17.14 8.77
C GLY A 280 12.61 16.08 7.87
N LEU A 281 13.17 14.85 7.86
CA LEU A 281 12.62 13.72 7.12
C LEU A 281 11.27 13.25 7.70
N MET A 282 11.09 13.38 9.01
CA MET A 282 9.82 13.17 9.71
C MET A 282 9.20 14.53 10.07
N ASP A 283 8.05 14.87 9.49
CA ASP A 283 7.29 16.06 9.89
C ASP A 283 6.47 15.75 11.16
N PRO A 284 6.64 16.50 12.28
CA PRO A 284 5.85 16.30 13.49
C PRO A 284 4.34 16.24 13.28
N LYS A 285 3.79 16.89 12.25
CA LYS A 285 2.36 16.85 11.92
C LYS A 285 1.87 15.45 11.60
N VAL A 286 2.69 14.61 10.97
CA VAL A 286 2.27 13.24 10.58
C VAL A 286 2.15 12.30 11.77
N MET A 287 2.64 12.70 12.96
CA MET A 287 2.48 11.96 14.22
C MET A 287 1.22 12.38 14.99
N GLY A 288 0.59 13.51 14.62
CA GLY A 288 -0.59 14.04 15.28
C GLY A 288 -1.87 13.28 14.93
N VAL A 289 -2.91 13.49 15.74
CA VAL A 289 -4.27 13.06 15.43
C VAL A 289 -4.95 14.11 14.55
N ASP A 290 -5.53 13.69 13.44
CA ASP A 290 -6.36 14.51 12.56
C ASP A 290 -7.79 13.95 12.48
N ILE A 291 -8.66 14.52 13.32
CA ILE A 291 -10.08 14.15 13.40
C ILE A 291 -10.85 14.47 12.11
N ASN A 292 -10.34 15.39 11.28
CA ASN A 292 -10.99 15.76 10.03
C ASN A 292 -11.07 14.57 9.06
N THR A 293 -10.21 13.56 9.24
CA THR A 293 -10.28 12.30 8.50
C THR A 293 -11.63 11.61 8.70
N LEU A 294 -12.22 11.64 9.89
CA LEU A 294 -13.55 11.07 10.14
C LEU A 294 -14.69 11.93 9.55
N LEU A 295 -14.46 13.24 9.39
CA LEU A 295 -15.47 14.16 8.87
C LEU A 295 -15.54 14.13 7.34
N TYR A 296 -14.39 14.26 6.68
CA TYR A 296 -14.32 14.41 5.22
C TYR A 296 -13.92 13.11 4.51
N GLN A 297 -13.46 12.10 5.25
CA GLN A 297 -12.91 10.85 4.70
C GLN A 297 -11.74 11.07 3.73
N VAL A 298 -11.11 12.25 3.75
CA VAL A 298 -9.94 12.61 2.93
C VAL A 298 -8.69 12.13 3.67
N PRO A 299 -7.92 11.16 3.14
CA PRO A 299 -6.70 10.71 3.79
C PRO A 299 -5.66 11.83 3.88
N GLY A 300 -4.85 11.85 4.93
CA GLY A 300 -3.83 12.90 5.14
C GLY A 300 -2.88 13.11 3.95
N GLY A 301 -2.39 12.03 3.34
CA GLY A 301 -1.54 12.13 2.14
C GLY A 301 -2.24 12.74 0.91
N MET A 302 -3.54 12.53 0.78
CA MET A 302 -4.36 13.22 -0.24
C MET A 302 -4.47 14.71 0.12
N LEU A 303 -4.76 15.04 1.38
CA LEU A 303 -4.87 16.40 1.87
C LEU A 303 -3.62 17.24 1.59
N SER A 304 -2.43 16.73 1.92
CA SER A 304 -1.17 17.41 1.66
C SER A 304 -0.94 17.67 0.17
N ASN A 305 -1.35 16.73 -0.70
CA ASN A 305 -1.24 16.93 -2.15
C ASN A 305 -2.21 18.01 -2.66
N LEU A 306 -3.46 18.03 -2.19
CA LEU A 306 -4.44 19.07 -2.53
C LEU A 306 -3.91 20.47 -2.17
N VAL A 307 -3.33 20.61 -0.97
CA VAL A 307 -2.69 21.87 -0.52
C VAL A 307 -1.54 22.26 -1.44
N SER A 308 -0.68 21.31 -1.81
CA SER A 308 0.44 21.56 -2.73
C SER A 308 -0.04 22.03 -4.11
N GLN A 309 -1.03 21.35 -4.69
CA GLN A 309 -1.61 21.72 -5.98
C GLN A 309 -2.22 23.13 -5.97
N LEU A 310 -2.99 23.46 -4.92
CA LEU A 310 -3.57 24.80 -4.77
C LEU A 310 -2.51 25.88 -4.59
N LYS A 311 -1.46 25.60 -3.81
CA LYS A 311 -0.33 26.52 -3.64
C LYS A 311 0.40 26.77 -4.96
N GLN A 312 0.66 25.72 -5.75
CA GLN A 312 1.28 25.83 -7.07
C GLN A 312 0.43 26.63 -8.05
N ALA A 313 -0.90 26.50 -7.96
CA ALA A 313 -1.84 27.29 -8.74
C ALA A 313 -2.04 28.73 -8.23
N GLY A 314 -1.44 29.10 -7.09
CA GLY A 314 -1.67 30.40 -6.45
C GLY A 314 -3.12 30.59 -5.97
N LYS A 315 -3.80 29.50 -5.58
CA LYS A 315 -5.21 29.44 -5.18
C LYS A 315 -5.42 28.82 -3.79
N SER A 316 -4.46 29.00 -2.89
CA SER A 316 -4.51 28.43 -1.53
C SER A 316 -5.77 28.82 -0.75
N GLU A 317 -6.36 29.99 -1.05
CA GLU A 317 -7.62 30.47 -0.46
C GLU A 317 -8.83 29.58 -0.78
N LYS A 318 -8.77 28.80 -1.87
CA LYS A 318 -9.87 27.92 -2.32
C LYS A 318 -9.87 26.54 -1.65
N PHE A 319 -9.04 26.32 -0.63
CA PHE A 319 -8.89 25.02 0.01
C PHE A 319 -10.22 24.44 0.52
N GLN A 320 -11.04 25.25 1.19
CA GLN A 320 -12.33 24.79 1.70
C GLN A 320 -13.30 24.42 0.58
N GLU A 321 -13.29 25.15 -0.53
CA GLU A 321 -14.10 24.81 -1.71
C GLU A 321 -13.70 23.44 -2.28
N VAL A 322 -12.39 23.14 -2.34
CA VAL A 322 -11.89 21.83 -2.78
C VAL A 322 -12.34 20.71 -1.84
N LEU A 323 -12.25 20.90 -0.52
CA LEU A 323 -12.71 19.89 0.45
C LEU A 323 -14.20 19.59 0.29
N ASN A 324 -15.02 20.60 -0.02
CA ASN A 324 -16.45 20.44 -0.27
C ASN A 324 -16.75 19.81 -1.64
N GLU A 325 -15.82 19.88 -2.59
CA GLU A 325 -15.97 19.33 -3.94
C GLU A 325 -15.56 17.85 -4.01
N VAL A 326 -14.57 17.42 -3.22
CA VAL A 326 -14.10 16.03 -3.15
C VAL A 326 -15.23 15.00 -2.97
N PRO A 327 -16.15 15.12 -1.99
CA PRO A 327 -17.21 14.13 -1.81
C PRO A 327 -18.18 14.07 -3.00
N LYS A 328 -18.42 15.20 -3.69
CA LYS A 328 -19.29 15.26 -4.87
C LYS A 328 -18.65 14.55 -6.07
N VAL A 329 -17.35 14.79 -6.30
CA VAL A 329 -16.60 14.08 -7.34
C VAL A 329 -16.52 12.59 -7.02
N ARG A 330 -16.31 12.22 -5.76
CA ARG A 330 -16.29 10.82 -5.34
C ARG A 330 -17.62 10.11 -5.62
N GLU A 331 -18.74 10.74 -5.30
CA GLU A 331 -20.08 10.23 -5.60
C GLU A 331 -20.28 10.02 -7.12
N GLU A 332 -19.97 11.04 -7.91
CA GLU A 332 -20.13 11.00 -9.36
C GLU A 332 -19.22 9.98 -10.05
N LEU A 333 -18.07 9.67 -9.45
CA LEU A 333 -17.16 8.62 -9.91
C LEU A 333 -17.48 7.24 -9.32
N GLY A 334 -18.66 7.05 -8.72
CA GLY A 334 -19.14 5.74 -8.30
C GLY A 334 -18.67 5.30 -6.91
N TYR A 335 -18.42 6.24 -6.01
CA TYR A 335 -17.97 6.01 -4.62
C TYR A 335 -16.71 5.13 -4.46
N PRO A 336 -15.63 5.33 -5.24
CA PRO A 336 -14.41 4.56 -5.03
C PRO A 336 -13.87 4.79 -3.61
N PRO A 337 -13.30 3.76 -2.94
CA PRO A 337 -12.48 3.96 -1.77
C PRO A 337 -11.38 4.99 -2.05
N LEU A 338 -11.14 5.94 -1.15
CA LEU A 338 -10.10 6.96 -1.34
C LEU A 338 -8.72 6.41 -0.95
N VAL A 339 -8.21 5.47 -1.72
CA VAL A 339 -6.84 4.93 -1.62
C VAL A 339 -6.08 5.23 -2.92
N THR A 340 -4.76 5.10 -2.94
CA THR A 340 -3.98 5.25 -4.18
C THR A 340 -4.34 4.14 -5.17
N PRO A 341 -4.62 4.46 -6.46
CA PRO A 341 -4.54 5.78 -7.09
C PRO A 341 -5.81 6.64 -7.02
N THR A 342 -6.97 6.06 -6.73
CA THR A 342 -8.30 6.71 -6.75
C THR A 342 -8.42 7.99 -5.91
N SER A 343 -7.73 8.10 -4.76
CA SER A 343 -7.70 9.34 -3.97
C SER A 343 -7.11 10.51 -4.73
N GLN A 344 -6.07 10.27 -5.52
CA GLN A 344 -5.42 11.30 -6.34
C GLN A 344 -6.27 11.67 -7.56
N ILE A 345 -6.99 10.71 -8.14
CA ILE A 345 -7.91 10.94 -9.26
C ILE A 345 -9.04 11.87 -8.81
N VAL A 346 -9.74 11.50 -7.73
CA VAL A 346 -10.84 12.29 -7.15
C VAL A 346 -10.33 13.67 -6.71
N GLY A 347 -9.21 13.73 -6.00
CA GLY A 347 -8.64 14.97 -5.50
C GLY A 347 -8.24 15.95 -6.59
N THR A 348 -7.51 15.47 -7.60
CA THR A 348 -7.05 16.31 -8.71
C THR A 348 -8.24 16.84 -9.52
N GLN A 349 -9.25 15.99 -9.79
CA GLN A 349 -10.46 16.44 -10.47
C GLN A 349 -11.22 17.49 -9.65
N ALA A 350 -11.29 17.35 -8.32
CA ALA A 350 -11.92 18.34 -7.44
C ALA A 350 -11.17 19.69 -7.48
N VAL A 351 -9.84 19.68 -7.43
CA VAL A 351 -9.00 20.89 -7.59
C VAL A 351 -9.25 21.53 -8.96
N MET A 352 -9.29 20.75 -10.04
CA MET A 352 -9.55 21.28 -11.38
C MET A 352 -10.94 21.90 -11.51
N ASN A 353 -11.97 21.27 -10.93
CA ASN A 353 -13.33 21.82 -10.93
C ASN A 353 -13.38 23.20 -10.26
N VAL A 354 -12.74 23.34 -9.09
CA VAL A 354 -12.72 24.58 -8.30
C VAL A 354 -11.86 25.68 -8.94
N ILE A 355 -10.72 25.33 -9.52
CA ILE A 355 -9.86 26.28 -10.24
C ILE A 355 -10.55 26.77 -11.52
N ALA A 356 -11.17 25.85 -12.28
CA ALA A 356 -11.86 26.18 -13.52
C ALA A 356 -13.16 26.99 -13.31
N GLY A 357 -13.74 26.92 -12.11
CA GLY A 357 -15.05 27.51 -11.81
C GLY A 357 -16.23 26.76 -12.46
N GLU A 358 -15.97 25.61 -13.07
CA GLU A 358 -16.94 24.81 -13.82
C GLU A 358 -16.58 23.32 -13.72
N ARG A 359 -17.51 22.50 -13.22
CA ARG A 359 -17.26 21.07 -12.95
C ARG A 359 -17.04 20.30 -14.26
N TYR A 360 -15.95 19.55 -14.34
CA TYR A 360 -15.52 18.74 -15.49
C TYR A 360 -15.25 19.52 -16.78
N LYS A 361 -14.98 20.83 -16.69
CA LYS A 361 -14.48 21.60 -17.85
C LYS A 361 -13.11 21.10 -18.32
N MET A 362 -12.25 20.75 -17.36
CA MET A 362 -10.98 20.07 -17.58
C MET A 362 -11.04 18.74 -16.86
N VAL A 363 -10.75 17.66 -17.59
CA VAL A 363 -10.80 16.29 -17.06
C VAL A 363 -9.48 15.58 -17.33
N PRO A 364 -8.70 15.24 -16.27
CA PRO A 364 -7.46 14.48 -16.41
C PRO A 364 -7.67 13.13 -17.08
N LYS A 365 -6.61 12.63 -17.71
CA LYS A 365 -6.60 11.31 -18.35
C LYS A 365 -7.02 10.20 -17.39
N GLU A 366 -6.55 10.24 -16.16
CA GLU A 366 -6.81 9.23 -15.14
C GLU A 366 -8.28 9.23 -14.70
N THR A 367 -8.93 10.40 -14.68
CA THR A 367 -10.37 10.48 -14.41
C THR A 367 -11.18 9.90 -15.57
N LYS A 368 -10.77 10.18 -16.82
CA LYS A 368 -11.38 9.54 -18.00
C LYS A 368 -11.21 8.03 -17.96
N ALA A 369 -10.00 7.54 -17.66
CA ALA A 369 -9.69 6.12 -17.57
C ALA A 369 -10.52 5.40 -16.50
N LEU A 370 -10.73 6.01 -15.32
CA LEU A 370 -11.63 5.49 -14.30
C LEU A 370 -13.06 5.35 -14.83
N VAL A 371 -13.58 6.40 -15.48
CA VAL A 371 -14.93 6.39 -16.06
C VAL A 371 -15.06 5.38 -17.20
N LYS A 372 -14.02 5.18 -18.01
CA LYS A 372 -13.97 4.14 -19.05
C LYS A 372 -13.97 2.71 -18.49
N GLY A 373 -13.72 2.52 -17.19
CA GLY A 373 -13.59 1.21 -16.57
C GLY A 373 -12.19 0.62 -16.65
N GLU A 374 -11.16 1.38 -17.05
CA GLU A 374 -9.78 0.90 -17.23
C GLU A 374 -9.09 0.51 -15.90
N TYR A 375 -9.63 0.94 -14.76
CA TYR A 375 -9.18 0.52 -13.43
C TYR A 375 -9.99 -0.64 -12.84
N GLY A 376 -11.12 -1.00 -13.45
CA GLY A 376 -12.08 -1.96 -12.91
C GLY A 376 -13.45 -1.35 -12.65
N LYS A 377 -14.32 -2.14 -12.02
CA LYS A 377 -15.71 -1.76 -11.72
C LYS A 377 -15.74 -0.89 -10.46
N THR A 378 -16.38 0.27 -10.55
CA THR A 378 -16.65 1.13 -9.39
C THR A 378 -17.73 0.53 -8.47
N PRO A 379 -17.69 0.77 -7.16
CA PRO A 379 -18.69 0.25 -6.22
C PRO A 379 -20.13 0.60 -6.59
N ALA A 380 -20.36 1.84 -7.03
CA ALA A 380 -21.64 2.31 -7.52
C ALA A 380 -21.58 2.58 -9.04
N PRO A 381 -22.71 2.44 -9.76
CA PRO A 381 -22.77 2.82 -11.16
C PRO A 381 -22.57 4.33 -11.34
N ILE A 382 -21.78 4.70 -12.35
CA ILE A 382 -21.62 6.10 -12.77
C ILE A 382 -22.82 6.48 -13.64
N SER A 383 -23.43 7.64 -13.39
CA SER A 383 -24.61 8.07 -14.15
C SER A 383 -24.27 8.34 -15.61
N LYS A 384 -25.21 8.08 -16.52
CA LYS A 384 -25.01 8.29 -17.98
C LYS A 384 -24.62 9.73 -18.32
N ASP A 385 -25.15 10.70 -17.59
CA ASP A 385 -24.83 12.12 -17.79
C ASP A 385 -23.37 12.42 -17.42
N ILE A 386 -22.86 11.83 -16.33
CA ILE A 386 -21.46 11.98 -15.91
C ILE A 386 -20.53 11.24 -16.89
N VAL A 387 -20.89 10.03 -17.32
CA VAL A 387 -20.15 9.31 -18.37
C VAL A 387 -20.03 10.18 -19.62
N LYS A 388 -21.15 10.67 -20.15
CA LYS A 388 -21.17 11.53 -21.34
C LYS A 388 -20.39 12.84 -21.13
N LYS A 389 -20.43 13.43 -19.95
CA LYS A 389 -19.70 14.66 -19.63
C LYS A 389 -18.19 14.45 -19.61
N ILE A 390 -17.71 13.30 -19.16
CA ILE A 390 -16.27 13.02 -18.97
C ILE A 390 -15.62 12.40 -20.21
N ILE A 391 -16.30 11.44 -20.85
CA ILE A 391 -15.75 10.67 -21.98
C ILE A 391 -16.53 10.85 -23.29
N GLY A 392 -17.58 11.67 -23.32
CA GLY A 392 -18.37 11.89 -24.54
C GLY A 392 -19.08 10.63 -25.00
N ASP A 393 -18.87 10.27 -26.26
CA ASP A 393 -19.44 9.07 -26.89
C ASP A 393 -18.49 7.86 -26.85
N GLU A 394 -17.37 7.95 -26.13
CA GLU A 394 -16.48 6.79 -25.93
C GLU A 394 -17.17 5.70 -25.09
N GLU A 395 -16.91 4.44 -25.40
CA GLU A 395 -17.52 3.30 -24.71
C GLU A 395 -16.80 2.94 -23.40
N GLN A 396 -17.57 2.51 -22.40
CA GLN A 396 -17.04 1.93 -21.17
C GLN A 396 -16.75 0.44 -21.35
N ILE A 397 -15.58 -0.01 -20.93
CA ILE A 397 -15.29 -1.44 -20.85
C ILE A 397 -15.99 -2.05 -19.64
N THR A 398 -16.51 -3.27 -19.81
CA THR A 398 -17.19 -4.01 -18.73
C THR A 398 -16.46 -5.31 -18.33
N CYS A 399 -15.51 -5.75 -19.15
CA CYS A 399 -14.61 -6.86 -18.87
C CYS A 399 -13.57 -6.52 -17.78
N ARG A 400 -12.71 -7.47 -17.42
CA ARG A 400 -11.54 -7.19 -16.56
C ARG A 400 -10.51 -6.45 -17.42
N PRO A 401 -9.97 -5.28 -17.01
CA PRO A 401 -9.13 -4.49 -17.91
C PRO A 401 -7.87 -5.21 -18.41
N ALA A 402 -7.33 -6.15 -17.62
CA ALA A 402 -6.17 -6.94 -18.02
C ALA A 402 -6.44 -7.92 -19.17
N ASP A 403 -7.71 -8.25 -19.46
CA ASP A 403 -8.06 -9.10 -20.61
C ASP A 403 -7.76 -8.40 -21.95
N LEU A 404 -7.59 -7.09 -21.93
CA LEU A 404 -7.25 -6.26 -23.08
C LEU A 404 -5.74 -6.00 -23.22
N ILE A 405 -4.93 -6.49 -22.28
CA ILE A 405 -3.48 -6.28 -22.27
C ILE A 405 -2.79 -7.55 -22.78
N PRO A 406 -2.10 -7.51 -23.95
CA PRO A 406 -1.35 -8.67 -24.44
C PRO A 406 -0.17 -8.99 -23.52
N PRO A 407 0.37 -10.23 -23.53
CA PRO A 407 1.57 -10.60 -22.78
C PRO A 407 2.73 -9.62 -23.02
N GLN A 408 3.44 -9.22 -21.96
CA GLN A 408 4.44 -8.14 -22.03
C GLN A 408 5.86 -8.61 -21.70
N LEU A 409 6.06 -9.78 -21.09
CA LEU A 409 7.37 -10.17 -20.55
C LEU A 409 8.48 -10.26 -21.60
N GLU A 410 8.19 -10.88 -22.76
CA GLU A 410 9.20 -11.05 -23.81
C GLU A 410 9.61 -9.71 -24.45
N GLU A 411 8.65 -8.81 -24.67
CA GLU A 411 8.92 -7.46 -25.16
C GLU A 411 9.81 -6.70 -24.17
N ILE A 412 9.42 -6.68 -22.88
CA ILE A 412 10.16 -6.00 -21.82
C ILE A 412 11.59 -6.55 -21.70
N LYS A 413 11.75 -7.87 -21.73
CA LYS A 413 13.06 -8.54 -21.67
C LYS A 413 13.96 -8.12 -22.83
N ASN A 414 13.40 -8.01 -24.04
CA ASN A 414 14.14 -7.57 -25.22
C ASN A 414 14.53 -6.10 -25.16
N GLU A 415 13.65 -5.23 -24.67
CA GLU A 415 13.94 -3.79 -24.50
C GLU A 415 15.06 -3.53 -23.50
N MET A 416 15.04 -4.24 -22.37
CA MET A 416 15.95 -3.96 -21.26
C MET A 416 17.28 -4.74 -21.33
N LYS A 417 17.46 -5.62 -22.32
CA LYS A 417 18.53 -6.65 -22.39
C LYS A 417 19.94 -6.18 -22.04
N GLU A 418 20.28 -4.92 -22.33
CA GLU A 418 21.60 -4.34 -22.06
C GLU A 418 21.88 -4.09 -20.58
N TYR A 419 20.83 -4.01 -19.75
CA TYR A 419 20.89 -3.77 -18.31
C TYR A 419 20.74 -5.04 -17.47
N LEU A 420 20.50 -6.20 -18.09
CA LEU A 420 20.17 -7.46 -17.41
C LEU A 420 21.37 -8.01 -16.63
N GLU A 421 21.29 -8.04 -15.30
CA GLU A 421 22.25 -8.76 -14.45
C GLU A 421 21.60 -9.91 -13.66
N GLN A 422 20.30 -9.81 -13.40
CA GLN A 422 19.47 -10.85 -12.78
C GLN A 422 18.07 -10.86 -13.40
N ASP A 423 17.39 -11.99 -13.33
CA ASP A 423 16.04 -12.18 -13.85
C ASP A 423 15.02 -11.14 -13.34
N GLU A 424 15.16 -10.75 -12.07
CA GLU A 424 14.31 -9.79 -11.39
C GLU A 424 14.42 -8.35 -11.97
N ASP A 425 15.50 -8.03 -12.69
CA ASP A 425 15.64 -6.72 -13.33
C ASP A 425 14.56 -6.48 -14.39
N ILE A 426 14.07 -7.54 -15.04
CA ILE A 426 12.93 -7.48 -15.99
C ILE A 426 11.71 -6.89 -15.30
N LEU A 427 11.44 -7.30 -14.05
CA LEU A 427 10.31 -6.83 -13.26
C LEU A 427 10.52 -5.41 -12.75
N SER A 428 11.74 -5.07 -12.31
CA SER A 428 12.09 -3.70 -11.94
C SER A 428 11.88 -2.73 -13.11
N TYR A 429 12.31 -3.12 -14.30
CA TYR A 429 12.08 -2.38 -15.53
C TYR A 429 10.60 -2.31 -15.90
N ALA A 430 9.88 -3.43 -15.85
CA ALA A 430 8.45 -3.49 -16.16
C ALA A 430 7.65 -2.46 -15.34
N LEU A 431 7.94 -2.38 -14.04
CA LEU A 431 7.19 -1.54 -13.10
C LEU A 431 7.56 -0.06 -13.22
N PHE A 432 8.84 0.26 -13.42
CA PHE A 432 9.34 1.64 -13.41
C PHE A 432 10.46 1.88 -14.44
N PRO A 433 10.19 1.80 -15.76
CA PRO A 433 11.27 1.77 -16.76
C PRO A 433 12.28 2.93 -16.65
N PRO A 434 11.87 4.22 -16.53
CA PRO A 434 12.82 5.32 -16.41
C PRO A 434 13.63 5.32 -15.11
N VAL A 435 13.04 4.82 -14.02
CA VAL A 435 13.69 4.77 -12.70
C VAL A 435 14.66 3.60 -12.65
N ALA A 436 14.22 2.44 -13.14
CA ALA A 436 15.02 1.24 -13.22
C ALA A 436 16.27 1.45 -14.09
N LYS A 437 16.14 2.08 -15.27
CA LYS A 437 17.30 2.44 -16.11
C LYS A 437 18.35 3.25 -15.35
N LYS A 438 17.93 4.32 -14.68
CA LYS A 438 18.83 5.15 -13.84
C LYS A 438 19.49 4.34 -12.73
N PHE A 439 18.73 3.46 -12.06
CA PHE A 439 19.28 2.58 -11.04
C PHE A 439 20.28 1.56 -11.60
N PHE A 440 20.00 0.97 -12.76
CA PHE A 440 20.91 0.01 -13.40
C PHE A 440 22.22 0.68 -13.83
N GLU A 441 22.15 1.90 -14.36
CA GLU A 441 23.33 2.72 -14.66
C GLU A 441 24.14 3.01 -13.40
N TYR A 442 23.48 3.41 -12.30
CA TYR A 442 24.12 3.59 -11.00
C TYR A 442 24.79 2.29 -10.51
N ARG A 443 24.08 1.16 -10.54
CA ARG A 443 24.60 -0.15 -10.12
C ARG A 443 25.84 -0.54 -10.93
N LYS A 444 25.79 -0.33 -12.24
CA LYS A 444 26.91 -0.57 -13.15
C LYS A 444 28.11 0.33 -12.81
N ALA A 445 27.88 1.62 -12.59
CA ALA A 445 28.91 2.58 -12.20
C ALA A 445 29.61 2.16 -10.90
N GLN A 446 28.85 1.76 -9.88
CA GLN A 446 29.41 1.26 -8.61
C GLN A 446 30.22 -0.04 -8.78
N LYS A 447 29.71 -0.99 -9.58
CA LYS A 447 30.37 -2.29 -9.82
C LYS A 447 31.70 -2.16 -10.54
N TYR A 448 31.74 -1.32 -11.58
CA TYR A 448 32.92 -1.15 -12.43
C TYR A 448 33.77 0.07 -12.05
N LYS A 449 33.42 0.78 -10.97
CA LYS A 449 34.07 2.04 -10.55
C LYS A 449 34.17 3.08 -11.67
N ILE A 450 33.15 3.11 -12.53
CA ILE A 450 33.06 4.08 -13.61
C ILE A 450 32.56 5.37 -12.99
N ASP A 451 33.36 6.42 -13.06
CA ASP A 451 32.90 7.78 -12.77
C ASP A 451 32.08 8.27 -13.97
N PRO A 452 30.74 8.42 -13.84
CA PRO A 452 29.88 8.82 -14.94
C PRO A 452 30.14 10.23 -15.45
N ASP A 453 30.81 11.08 -14.66
CA ASP A 453 31.22 12.44 -15.07
C ASP A 453 32.51 12.42 -15.91
N MET A 454 33.23 11.30 -15.92
CA MET A 454 34.47 11.10 -16.67
C MET A 454 34.25 10.25 -17.93
N VAL A 455 33.02 9.82 -18.22
CA VAL A 455 32.69 9.07 -19.45
C VAL A 455 32.45 10.04 -20.60
N ASN A 456 33.22 9.89 -21.67
CA ASN A 456 32.83 10.48 -22.96
C ASN A 456 31.83 9.53 -23.63
N TYR A 457 30.54 9.89 -23.58
CA TYR A 457 29.45 9.06 -24.11
C TYR A 457 29.42 9.00 -25.64
N GLU A 458 29.93 10.03 -26.34
CA GLU A 458 30.03 10.03 -27.80
C GLU A 458 31.09 9.05 -28.28
N ASP A 459 32.27 9.08 -27.64
CA ASP A 459 33.41 8.25 -28.03
C ASP A 459 33.44 6.87 -27.33
N LYS A 460 32.56 6.65 -26.34
CA LYS A 460 32.53 5.46 -25.47
C LYS A 460 33.88 5.20 -24.77
N VAL A 461 34.58 6.26 -24.39
CA VAL A 461 35.88 6.18 -23.70
C VAL A 461 35.71 6.60 -22.24
N HIS A 462 36.32 5.83 -21.34
CA HIS A 462 36.46 6.16 -19.92
C HIS A 462 37.95 6.20 -19.56
N PRO A 463 38.47 7.30 -18.97
CA PRO A 463 39.84 7.36 -18.50
C PRO A 463 40.04 6.36 -17.35
N ILE A 464 40.96 5.43 -17.53
CA ILE A 464 41.37 4.47 -16.50
C ILE A 464 42.26 5.15 -15.45
#